data_AF-A0A258Q0Q6-F1
#
_entry.id   AF-A0A258Q0Q6-F1
#
_cell.length_a   1.000
_cell.length_b   1.000
_cell.length_c   1.000
_cell.angle_alpha   90.00
_cell.angle_beta   90.00
_cell.angle_gamma   90.00
#
_symmetry.space_group_name_H-M   'P 1'
#
loop_
_entity.id
_entity.type
_entity.pdbx_description
1 polymer ?
#
loop_
_entity_poly.entity_id
_entity_poly.type
_entity_poly.pdbx_seq_one_letter_code
_entity_poly.pdbx_strand_id
1 'polypeptide(L)'
;MIKIYVPRDSTALSLGADKTAAAIAAEAQKRNIQIELIRNGSRGLFWLEPFVEVATEKGRVAFAPVQPKDVPGLFDADFLHSAAHPLYLGLTEELSWLKKQQRLTFARVGITDPVSLQDYIAHDGYKGLANALNMSGADIVKVVTDSGLRGRGGAAFPTGIKWNTVLNAPAEQKYIVCNADEGDSGTYSDRMVMEDDPYVLIEGMTIAGVAVGATQGYIYLRSEYPHALKVLTEAIEKATQAGYLGDNICGSGKAFHLEVRRAAGAYVCGEETSLLESLEGKRGLVRFKPPLPAIEGLFGKPTVVN
;
A
#
# COMPACT_ATOMS: atom_id res chain seq x y z
N MET A 1 -19.60 20.30 7.36
CA MET A 1 -19.82 18.84 7.30
C MET A 1 -18.70 18.20 8.08
N ILE A 2 -19.00 17.29 9.00
CA ILE A 2 -18.00 16.71 9.92
C ILE A 2 -17.45 15.43 9.30
N LYS A 3 -16.12 15.30 9.23
CA LYS A 3 -15.47 14.10 8.71
C LYS A 3 -15.33 13.06 9.81
N ILE A 4 -15.82 11.85 9.54
CA ILE A 4 -15.69 10.68 10.40
C ILE A 4 -14.94 9.61 9.61
N TYR A 5 -13.98 8.97 10.24
CA TYR A 5 -13.12 7.96 9.63
C TYR A 5 -13.41 6.61 10.25
N VAL A 6 -13.67 5.60 9.41
CA VAL A 6 -13.88 4.22 9.84
C VAL A 6 -13.03 3.30 8.95
N PRO A 7 -12.05 2.57 9.51
CA PRO A 7 -11.11 1.81 8.70
C PRO A 7 -11.76 0.78 7.77
N ARG A 8 -11.11 0.52 6.63
CA ARG A 8 -11.47 -0.52 5.65
C ARG A 8 -10.40 -1.59 5.42
N ASP A 9 -9.30 -1.54 6.18
CA ASP A 9 -8.30 -2.61 6.29
C ASP A 9 -9.00 -3.93 6.69
N SER A 10 -8.59 -5.05 6.10
CA SER A 10 -9.24 -6.34 6.33
C SER A 10 -9.21 -6.81 7.78
N THR A 11 -8.24 -6.39 8.62
CA THR A 11 -8.31 -6.64 10.06
C THR A 11 -9.48 -5.87 10.69
N ALA A 12 -9.64 -4.59 10.37
CA ALA A 12 -10.75 -3.79 10.88
C ALA A 12 -12.11 -4.32 10.38
N LEU A 13 -12.18 -4.73 9.10
CA LEU A 13 -13.38 -5.37 8.54
C LEU A 13 -13.73 -6.66 9.29
N SER A 14 -12.73 -7.49 9.61
CA SER A 14 -12.93 -8.73 10.37
C SER A 14 -13.48 -8.49 11.79
N LEU A 15 -13.23 -7.29 12.34
CA LEU A 15 -13.69 -6.85 13.66
C LEU A 15 -14.98 -6.02 13.61
N GLY A 16 -15.63 -5.93 12.43
CA GLY A 16 -16.96 -5.33 12.28
C GLY A 16 -16.99 -3.89 11.76
N ALA A 17 -15.88 -3.37 11.23
CA ALA A 17 -15.81 -1.96 10.79
C ALA A 17 -16.88 -1.57 9.75
N ASP A 18 -17.28 -2.46 8.84
CA ASP A 18 -18.38 -2.18 7.90
C ASP A 18 -19.73 -2.02 8.60
N LYS A 19 -19.99 -2.83 9.63
CA LYS A 19 -21.22 -2.71 10.44
C LYS A 19 -21.18 -1.41 11.25
N THR A 20 -20.01 -1.03 11.79
CA THR A 20 -19.82 0.23 12.51
C THR A 20 -20.03 1.43 11.60
N ALA A 21 -19.44 1.42 10.39
CA ALA A 21 -19.63 2.46 9.38
C ALA A 21 -21.12 2.63 9.00
N ALA A 22 -21.82 1.52 8.73
CA ALA A 22 -23.24 1.53 8.41
C ALA A 22 -24.10 2.06 9.57
N ALA A 23 -23.79 1.66 10.81
CA ALA A 23 -24.49 2.15 12.00
C ALA A 23 -24.28 3.66 12.20
N ILE A 24 -23.06 4.18 12.00
CA ILE A 24 -22.77 5.62 12.07
C ILE A 24 -23.57 6.39 11.02
N ALA A 25 -23.57 5.94 9.76
CA ALA A 25 -24.33 6.59 8.70
C ALA A 25 -25.84 6.61 8.99
N ALA A 26 -26.40 5.49 9.44
CA ALA A 26 -27.83 5.38 9.76
C ALA A 26 -28.21 6.27 10.96
N GLU A 27 -27.39 6.33 12.01
CA GLU A 27 -27.69 7.15 13.19
C GLU A 27 -27.54 8.65 12.88
N ALA A 28 -26.56 9.06 12.06
CA ALA A 28 -26.46 10.44 11.58
C ALA A 28 -27.70 10.84 10.76
N GLN A 29 -28.16 9.99 9.85
CA GLN A 29 -29.36 10.22 9.06
C GLN A 29 -30.60 10.36 9.96
N LYS A 30 -30.78 9.45 10.92
CA LYS A 30 -31.90 9.49 11.89
C LYS A 30 -31.94 10.79 12.70
N ARG A 31 -30.77 11.36 13.01
CA ARG A 31 -30.62 12.61 13.76
C ARG A 31 -30.53 13.86 12.89
N ASN A 32 -30.65 13.73 11.56
CA ASN A 32 -30.45 14.81 10.58
C ASN A 32 -29.09 15.53 10.70
N ILE A 33 -28.03 14.77 11.03
CA ILE A 33 -26.67 15.29 11.15
C ILE A 33 -25.90 15.04 9.85
N GLN A 34 -25.30 16.10 9.31
CA GLN A 34 -24.52 16.04 8.06
C GLN A 34 -23.07 15.63 8.33
N ILE A 35 -22.73 14.42 7.91
CA ILE A 35 -21.39 13.83 8.05
C ILE A 35 -20.79 13.46 6.69
N GLU A 36 -19.47 13.44 6.62
CA GLU A 36 -18.69 12.83 5.54
C GLU A 36 -18.00 11.60 6.12
N LEU A 37 -18.43 10.41 5.69
CA LEU A 37 -17.88 9.15 6.19
C LEU A 37 -16.75 8.67 5.27
N ILE A 38 -15.52 8.76 5.74
CA ILE A 38 -14.31 8.36 5.03
C ILE A 38 -13.91 6.95 5.46
N ARG A 39 -13.64 6.08 4.49
CA ARG A 39 -13.17 4.72 4.73
C ARG A 39 -11.64 4.67 4.58
N ASN A 40 -10.94 5.12 5.62
CA ASN A 40 -9.47 5.16 5.66
C ASN A 40 -8.83 3.77 5.81
N GLY A 41 -7.51 3.67 5.65
CA GLY A 41 -6.76 2.48 6.09
C GLY A 41 -6.77 2.29 7.61
N SER A 42 -6.12 1.25 8.13
CA SER A 42 -5.91 1.10 9.58
C SER A 42 -4.69 1.88 10.05
N ARG A 43 -4.75 2.41 11.29
CA ARG A 43 -3.58 2.99 11.96
C ARG A 43 -2.56 1.92 12.42
N GLY A 44 -2.94 0.65 12.44
CA GLY A 44 -2.11 -0.48 12.88
C GLY A 44 -2.25 -0.86 14.37
N LEU A 45 -3.18 -0.24 15.11
CA LEU A 45 -3.47 -0.55 16.51
C LEU A 45 -4.58 -1.59 16.59
N PHE A 46 -4.33 -2.81 16.14
CA PHE A 46 -5.40 -3.80 15.93
C PHE A 46 -6.20 -4.18 17.18
N TRP A 47 -5.66 -4.00 18.39
CA TRP A 47 -6.42 -4.22 19.64
C TRP A 47 -7.47 -3.13 19.91
N LEU A 48 -7.45 -2.03 19.14
CA LEU A 48 -8.40 -0.93 19.19
C LEU A 48 -9.32 -0.91 17.97
N GLU A 49 -9.17 -1.81 17.00
CA GLU A 49 -10.08 -1.82 15.84
C GLU A 49 -11.47 -2.37 16.22
N PRO A 50 -12.59 -1.83 15.68
CA PRO A 50 -12.68 -0.70 14.76
C PRO A 50 -12.34 0.66 15.39
N PHE A 51 -11.35 1.34 14.82
CA PHE A 51 -10.75 2.57 15.33
C PHE A 51 -11.41 3.78 14.65
N VAL A 52 -12.45 4.33 15.27
CA VAL A 52 -13.20 5.46 14.69
C VAL A 52 -12.51 6.77 15.03
N GLU A 53 -12.35 7.65 14.03
CA GLU A 53 -11.80 8.98 14.26
C GLU A 53 -12.77 10.07 13.79
N VAL A 54 -12.73 11.23 14.46
CA VAL A 54 -13.48 12.43 14.07
C VAL A 54 -12.52 13.57 13.81
N ALA A 55 -12.66 14.26 12.68
CA ALA A 55 -11.89 15.47 12.42
C ALA A 55 -12.35 16.63 13.30
N THR A 56 -11.40 17.30 13.95
CA THR A 56 -11.62 18.53 14.73
C THR A 56 -10.62 19.60 14.30
N GLU A 57 -10.79 20.83 14.76
CA GLU A 57 -9.83 21.93 14.51
C GLU A 57 -8.42 21.63 15.06
N LYS A 58 -8.31 20.77 16.07
CA LYS A 58 -7.04 20.38 16.71
C LYS A 58 -6.38 19.16 16.07
N GLY A 59 -7.02 18.58 15.05
CA GLY A 59 -6.64 17.29 14.45
C GLY A 59 -7.70 16.21 14.68
N ARG A 60 -7.38 14.98 14.28
CA ARG A 60 -8.28 13.82 14.46
C ARG A 60 -8.24 13.33 15.91
N VAL A 61 -9.40 13.12 16.50
CA VAL A 61 -9.56 12.46 17.80
C VAL A 61 -10.11 11.05 17.61
N ALA A 62 -9.72 10.13 18.48
CA ALA A 62 -10.05 8.71 18.35
C ALA A 62 -11.08 8.23 19.38
N PHE A 63 -11.93 7.31 18.93
CA PHE A 63 -12.86 6.52 19.74
C PHE A 63 -12.66 5.05 19.39
N ALA A 64 -12.32 4.22 20.39
CA ALA A 64 -11.95 2.84 20.09
C ALA A 64 -11.99 1.88 21.31
N PRO A 65 -12.24 0.57 21.10
CA PRO A 65 -12.81 -0.02 19.89
C PRO A 65 -14.33 0.25 19.80
N VAL A 66 -14.84 0.62 18.63
CA VAL A 66 -16.26 0.95 18.44
C VAL A 66 -16.99 -0.20 17.75
N GLN A 67 -18.02 -0.73 18.42
CA GLN A 67 -18.95 -1.70 17.86
C GLN A 67 -20.27 -1.03 17.47
N PRO A 68 -21.07 -1.64 16.58
CA PRO A 68 -22.35 -1.06 16.14
C PRO A 68 -23.31 -0.70 17.28
N LYS A 69 -23.28 -1.47 18.37
CA LYS A 69 -24.10 -1.24 19.58
C LYS A 69 -23.71 0.02 20.35
N ASP A 70 -22.48 0.51 20.19
CA ASP A 70 -21.96 1.68 20.92
C ASP A 70 -22.32 2.99 20.19
N VAL A 71 -22.67 2.90 18.89
CA VAL A 71 -22.92 4.07 18.03
C VAL A 71 -24.03 4.99 18.58
N PRO A 72 -25.21 4.51 19.01
CA PRO A 72 -26.22 5.41 19.59
C PRO A 72 -25.69 6.20 20.79
N GLY A 73 -24.93 5.55 21.68
CA GLY A 73 -24.32 6.18 22.86
C GLY A 73 -23.24 7.20 22.51
N LEU A 74 -22.46 6.97 21.44
CA LEU A 74 -21.54 7.97 20.91
C LEU A 74 -22.28 9.23 20.46
N PHE A 75 -23.37 9.09 19.70
CA PHE A 75 -24.17 10.23 19.27
C PHE A 75 -24.91 10.92 20.44
N ASP A 76 -25.34 10.18 21.46
CA ASP A 76 -25.94 10.76 22.68
C ASP A 76 -24.93 11.61 23.47
N ALA A 77 -23.66 11.21 23.45
CA ALA A 77 -22.56 11.94 24.08
C ALA A 77 -22.03 13.11 23.22
N ASP A 78 -22.61 13.37 22.05
CA ASP A 78 -22.14 14.32 21.05
C ASP A 78 -20.65 14.12 20.71
N PHE A 79 -20.24 12.88 20.45
CA PHE A 79 -18.84 12.52 20.15
C PHE A 79 -18.22 13.29 18.96
N LEU A 80 -19.06 13.97 18.17
CA LEU A 80 -18.65 14.83 17.07
C LEU A 80 -17.96 16.12 17.55
N HIS A 81 -18.26 16.57 18.78
CA HIS A 81 -17.74 17.80 19.37
C HIS A 81 -17.22 17.61 20.80
N SER A 82 -17.57 16.50 21.45
CA SER A 82 -17.33 16.24 22.87
C SER A 82 -16.40 15.04 23.09
N ALA A 83 -15.61 15.12 24.16
CA ALA A 83 -14.77 14.05 24.66
C ALA A 83 -15.48 13.14 25.69
N ALA A 84 -16.76 13.40 25.99
CA ALA A 84 -17.48 12.78 27.10
C ALA A 84 -18.01 11.37 26.77
N HIS A 85 -17.13 10.46 26.31
CA HIS A 85 -17.48 9.07 26.03
C HIS A 85 -16.38 8.11 26.55
N PRO A 86 -16.72 6.94 27.14
CA PRO A 86 -15.72 6.00 27.67
C PRO A 86 -14.72 5.48 26.64
N LEU A 87 -15.08 5.48 25.35
CA LEU A 87 -14.20 5.07 24.25
C LEU A 87 -13.27 6.17 23.75
N TYR A 88 -13.39 7.42 24.24
CA TYR A 88 -12.55 8.54 23.80
C TYR A 88 -11.09 8.33 24.21
N LEU A 89 -10.17 8.43 23.25
CA LEU A 89 -8.74 8.22 23.47
C LEU A 89 -7.89 9.49 23.35
N GLY A 90 -8.49 10.62 22.98
CA GLY A 90 -7.75 11.86 22.70
C GLY A 90 -7.34 12.02 21.24
N LEU A 91 -6.37 12.92 21.00
CA LEU A 91 -5.79 13.14 19.67
C LEU A 91 -5.07 11.88 19.19
N THR A 92 -5.42 11.39 18.00
CA THR A 92 -4.88 10.13 17.45
C THR A 92 -3.36 10.14 17.39
N GLU A 93 -2.76 11.22 16.89
CA GLU A 93 -1.30 11.35 16.76
C GLU A 93 -0.57 11.49 18.10
N GLU A 94 -1.29 11.78 19.18
CA GLU A 94 -0.72 11.89 20.54
C GLU A 94 -0.76 10.56 21.30
N LEU A 95 -1.40 9.53 20.75
CA LEU A 95 -1.35 8.19 21.32
C LEU A 95 0.10 7.71 21.36
N SER A 96 0.58 7.37 22.56
CA SER A 96 2.00 7.04 22.82
C SER A 96 2.54 5.95 21.89
N TRP A 97 1.71 5.00 21.47
CA TRP A 97 2.11 3.93 20.56
C TRP A 97 2.37 4.43 19.13
N LEU A 98 1.59 5.40 18.64
CA LEU A 98 1.79 6.03 17.33
C LEU A 98 2.93 7.05 17.38
N LYS A 99 2.86 7.97 18.35
CA LYS A 99 3.78 9.12 18.47
C LYS A 99 5.26 8.73 18.55
N LYS A 100 5.56 7.54 19.07
CA LYS A 100 6.93 7.05 19.26
C LYS A 100 7.52 6.33 18.04
N GLN A 101 6.80 6.23 16.94
CA GLN A 101 7.25 5.55 15.72
C GLN A 101 7.94 6.48 14.73
N GLN A 102 8.80 5.90 13.89
CA GLN A 102 9.37 6.54 12.70
C GLN A 102 8.67 5.98 11.46
N ARG A 103 7.45 6.42 11.18
CA ARG A 103 6.63 5.94 10.05
C ARG A 103 7.10 6.56 8.73
N LEU A 104 8.26 6.15 8.22
CA LEU A 104 8.77 6.61 6.92
C LEU A 104 7.96 6.03 5.77
N THR A 105 7.88 4.70 5.67
CA THR A 105 7.06 4.02 4.64
C THR A 105 5.58 4.09 4.96
N PHE A 106 5.21 3.94 6.24
CA PHE A 106 3.82 3.90 6.70
C PHE A 106 3.25 5.29 7.02
N ALA A 107 3.81 6.36 6.43
CA ALA A 107 3.50 7.75 6.77
C ALA A 107 2.01 8.09 6.59
N ARG A 108 1.36 7.51 5.57
CA ARG A 108 -0.06 7.75 5.23
C ARG A 108 -1.00 6.65 5.71
N VAL A 109 -0.48 5.47 6.04
CA VAL A 109 -1.28 4.30 6.42
C VAL A 109 -2.18 4.63 7.61
N GLY A 110 -3.49 4.61 7.37
CA GLY A 110 -4.53 4.95 8.33
C GLY A 110 -4.96 6.43 8.38
N ILE A 111 -4.28 7.31 7.64
CA ILE A 111 -4.66 8.72 7.49
C ILE A 111 -5.62 8.89 6.31
N THR A 112 -5.26 8.36 5.15
CA THR A 112 -5.91 8.61 3.86
C THR A 112 -7.03 7.62 3.57
N ASP A 113 -7.97 7.99 2.68
CA ASP A 113 -8.71 7.00 1.90
C ASP A 113 -7.71 6.30 0.95
N PRO A 114 -7.51 4.96 1.08
CA PRO A 114 -6.47 4.24 0.33
C PRO A 114 -6.60 4.36 -1.20
N VAL A 115 -7.81 4.61 -1.72
CA VAL A 115 -8.08 4.69 -3.17
C VAL A 115 -8.38 6.12 -3.64
N SER A 116 -8.15 7.12 -2.80
CA SER A 116 -8.20 8.55 -3.16
C SER A 116 -6.84 9.05 -3.65
N LEU A 117 -6.72 9.31 -4.96
CA LEU A 117 -5.53 9.96 -5.52
C LEU A 117 -5.29 11.35 -4.90
N GLN A 118 -6.37 12.09 -4.63
CA GLN A 118 -6.26 13.42 -4.01
C GLN A 118 -5.65 13.35 -2.61
N ASP A 119 -6.09 12.38 -1.80
CA ASP A 119 -5.51 12.17 -0.47
C ASP A 119 -4.03 11.80 -0.56
N TYR A 120 -3.67 10.90 -1.48
CA TYR A 120 -2.29 10.49 -1.68
C TYR A 120 -1.39 11.69 -2.05
N ILE A 121 -1.80 12.49 -3.04
CA ILE A 121 -1.07 13.69 -3.50
C ILE A 121 -0.99 14.75 -2.39
N ALA A 122 -2.08 14.96 -1.63
CA ALA A 122 -2.11 15.91 -0.52
C ALA A 122 -1.13 15.54 0.61
N HIS A 123 -0.70 14.28 0.69
CA HIS A 123 0.26 13.76 1.67
C HIS A 123 1.57 13.32 1.00
N ASP A 124 2.10 14.17 0.12
CA ASP A 124 3.39 14.03 -0.56
C ASP A 124 3.50 12.91 -1.60
N GLY A 125 2.40 12.24 -1.93
CA GLY A 125 2.35 11.23 -2.97
C GLY A 125 2.77 11.76 -4.34
N TYR A 126 3.48 10.93 -5.11
CA TYR A 126 4.05 11.21 -6.42
C TYR A 126 5.13 12.29 -6.49
N LYS A 127 5.55 12.88 -5.36
CA LYS A 127 6.73 13.76 -5.33
C LYS A 127 8.01 12.99 -5.70
N GLY A 128 8.14 11.74 -5.25
CA GLY A 128 9.26 10.87 -5.59
C GLY A 128 9.30 10.55 -7.08
N LEU A 129 8.15 10.18 -7.64
CA LEU A 129 8.01 9.94 -9.08
C LEU A 129 8.31 11.18 -9.91
N ALA A 130 7.77 12.34 -9.55
CA ALA A 130 8.02 13.59 -10.25
C ALA A 130 9.52 13.92 -10.32
N ASN A 131 10.26 13.69 -9.23
CA ASN A 131 11.71 13.84 -9.22
C ASN A 131 12.40 12.80 -10.12
N ALA A 132 12.04 11.51 -9.98
CA ALA A 132 12.63 10.43 -10.76
C ALA A 132 12.42 10.59 -12.28
N LEU A 133 11.29 11.13 -12.72
CA LEU A 133 11.03 11.37 -14.14
C LEU A 133 12.04 12.36 -14.75
N ASN A 134 12.57 13.29 -13.95
CA ASN A 134 13.58 14.28 -14.34
C ASN A 134 15.03 13.80 -14.17
N MET A 135 15.24 12.54 -13.78
CA MET A 135 16.55 11.96 -13.55
C MET A 135 16.89 10.91 -14.61
N SER A 136 18.20 10.65 -14.80
CA SER A 136 18.64 9.48 -15.54
C SER A 136 18.43 8.22 -14.70
N GLY A 137 18.32 7.05 -15.35
CA GLY A 137 18.20 5.77 -14.64
C GLY A 137 19.35 5.52 -13.66
N ALA A 138 20.58 5.86 -14.08
CA ALA A 138 21.78 5.75 -13.25
C ALA A 138 21.72 6.64 -12.00
N ASP A 139 21.20 7.87 -12.12
CA ASP A 139 21.07 8.77 -10.97
C ASP A 139 20.01 8.26 -9.98
N ILE A 140 18.91 7.69 -10.46
CA ILE A 140 17.89 7.08 -9.58
C ILE A 140 18.50 5.89 -8.83
N VAL A 141 19.20 5.00 -9.53
CA VAL A 141 19.91 3.86 -8.92
C VAL A 141 20.93 4.33 -7.88
N LYS A 142 21.65 5.43 -8.15
CA LYS A 142 22.58 6.03 -7.21
C LYS A 142 21.87 6.54 -5.95
N VAL A 143 20.76 7.27 -6.08
CA VAL A 143 19.97 7.74 -4.93
C VAL A 143 19.52 6.56 -4.06
N VAL A 144 19.02 5.47 -4.66
CA VAL A 144 18.62 4.27 -3.91
C VAL A 144 19.81 3.60 -3.25
N THR A 145 20.97 3.56 -3.92
CA THR A 145 22.22 3.02 -3.36
C THR A 145 22.67 3.83 -2.14
N ASP A 146 22.73 5.16 -2.28
CA ASP A 146 23.17 6.09 -1.23
C ASP A 146 22.23 6.09 -0.02
N SER A 147 20.95 5.78 -0.20
CA SER A 147 19.99 5.63 0.89
C SER A 147 20.31 4.47 1.85
N GLY A 148 21.14 3.52 1.42
CA GLY A 148 21.44 2.30 2.16
C GLY A 148 20.29 1.30 2.21
N LEU A 149 19.28 1.43 1.34
CA LEU A 149 18.14 0.52 1.29
C LEU A 149 18.59 -0.92 1.02
N ARG A 150 18.09 -1.84 1.84
CA ARG A 150 18.29 -3.29 1.73
C ARG A 150 16.93 -3.95 1.53
N GLY A 151 16.92 -5.11 0.86
CA GLY A 151 15.71 -5.90 0.64
C GLY A 151 14.97 -6.22 1.94
N ARG A 152 13.67 -5.97 1.98
CA ARG A 152 12.84 -6.11 3.19
C ARG A 152 12.17 -7.48 3.32
N GLY A 153 12.18 -8.31 2.28
CA GLY A 153 11.78 -9.73 2.33
C GLY A 153 12.78 -10.67 3.02
N GLY A 154 13.56 -10.20 3.99
CA GLY A 154 14.46 -11.03 4.82
C GLY A 154 15.92 -11.13 4.37
N ALA A 155 16.21 -11.37 3.08
CA ALA A 155 17.60 -11.58 2.61
C ALA A 155 18.51 -10.34 2.71
N ALA A 156 17.91 -9.15 2.83
CA ALA A 156 18.61 -7.89 3.07
C ALA A 156 19.76 -7.59 2.10
N PHE A 157 19.64 -8.02 0.84
CA PHE A 157 20.56 -7.65 -0.23
C PHE A 157 20.41 -6.16 -0.58
N PRO A 158 21.49 -5.41 -0.84
CA PRO A 158 21.40 -3.98 -1.16
C PRO A 158 20.56 -3.72 -2.43
N THR A 159 19.49 -2.94 -2.30
CA THR A 159 18.51 -2.74 -3.38
C THR A 159 19.14 -2.00 -4.56
N GLY A 160 19.95 -0.97 -4.30
CA GLY A 160 20.63 -0.21 -5.35
C GLY A 160 21.58 -1.07 -6.19
N ILE A 161 22.29 -2.03 -5.58
CA ILE A 161 23.15 -2.98 -6.32
C ILE A 161 22.31 -3.87 -7.23
N LYS A 162 21.17 -4.39 -6.74
CA LYS A 162 20.25 -5.20 -7.56
C LYS A 162 19.77 -4.42 -8.78
N TRP A 163 19.33 -3.18 -8.57
CA TRP A 163 18.85 -2.31 -9.65
C TRP A 163 19.97 -1.96 -10.63
N ASN A 164 21.19 -1.71 -10.15
CA ASN A 164 22.35 -1.46 -11.01
C ASN A 164 22.66 -2.65 -11.94
N THR A 165 22.53 -3.88 -11.45
CA THR A 165 22.69 -5.08 -12.29
C THR A 165 21.66 -5.11 -13.42
N VAL A 166 20.38 -4.86 -13.11
CA VAL A 166 19.29 -4.87 -14.12
C VAL A 166 19.43 -3.71 -15.09
N LEU A 167 19.80 -2.52 -14.61
CA LEU A 167 20.03 -1.34 -15.46
C LEU A 167 21.09 -1.62 -16.53
N ASN A 168 22.21 -2.24 -16.14
CA ASN A 168 23.33 -2.50 -17.05
C ASN A 168 23.18 -3.79 -17.88
N ALA A 169 22.16 -4.61 -17.62
CA ALA A 169 21.89 -5.80 -18.42
C ALA A 169 21.29 -5.41 -19.78
N PRO A 170 21.87 -5.87 -20.91
CA PRO A 170 21.38 -5.54 -22.25
C PRO A 170 20.09 -6.32 -22.57
N ALA A 171 18.98 -5.60 -22.73
CA ALA A 171 17.71 -6.16 -23.20
C ALA A 171 16.79 -5.03 -23.67
N GLU A 172 15.98 -5.31 -24.71
CA GLU A 172 14.91 -4.40 -25.16
C GLU A 172 13.75 -4.32 -24.16
N GLN A 173 13.46 -5.43 -23.48
CA GLN A 173 12.42 -5.54 -22.45
C GLN A 173 13.05 -5.96 -21.12
N LYS A 174 12.64 -5.27 -20.06
CA LYS A 174 12.97 -5.59 -18.66
C LYS A 174 11.69 -5.55 -17.82
N TYR A 175 11.72 -6.17 -16.64
CA TYR A 175 10.53 -6.28 -15.79
C TYR A 175 10.79 -5.83 -14.36
N ILE A 176 9.74 -5.30 -13.74
CA ILE A 176 9.65 -5.11 -12.29
C ILE A 176 8.66 -6.14 -11.74
N VAL A 177 9.07 -6.89 -10.73
CA VAL A 177 8.22 -7.87 -10.06
C VAL A 177 8.22 -7.54 -8.57
N CYS A 178 7.04 -7.24 -8.04
CA CYS A 178 6.81 -7.14 -6.61
C CYS A 178 6.42 -8.52 -6.08
N ASN A 179 7.16 -8.99 -5.08
CA ASN A 179 6.82 -10.19 -4.34
C ASN A 179 5.85 -9.85 -3.21
N ALA A 180 4.56 -10.08 -3.44
CA ALA A 180 3.49 -9.86 -2.48
C ALA A 180 2.86 -11.20 -2.02
N ASP A 181 3.69 -12.24 -1.90
CA ASP A 181 3.24 -13.55 -1.41
C ASP A 181 3.09 -13.58 0.11
N GLU A 182 3.81 -12.71 0.87
CA GLU A 182 3.80 -12.53 2.34
C GLU A 182 3.28 -13.75 3.11
N GLY A 183 3.93 -14.90 2.87
CA GLY A 183 3.45 -16.21 3.29
C GLY A 183 3.76 -16.55 4.74
N ASP A 184 4.63 -15.77 5.39
CA ASP A 184 5.06 -16.01 6.77
C ASP A 184 3.94 -15.71 7.77
N SER A 185 3.77 -16.58 8.76
CA SER A 185 2.85 -16.29 9.85
C SER A 185 3.36 -15.14 10.70
N GLY A 186 2.49 -14.17 11.00
CA GLY A 186 2.83 -13.01 11.83
C GLY A 186 3.28 -11.77 11.03
N THR A 187 3.37 -11.86 9.71
CA THR A 187 3.61 -10.70 8.83
C THR A 187 2.29 -10.20 8.22
N TYR A 188 2.16 -8.89 8.13
CA TYR A 188 1.01 -8.20 7.54
C TYR A 188 1.38 -6.78 7.07
N SER A 189 2.67 -6.45 6.99
CA SER A 189 3.10 -5.13 6.56
C SER A 189 2.83 -4.92 5.08
N ASP A 190 3.05 -5.95 4.26
CA ASP A 190 2.83 -5.87 2.82
C ASP A 190 1.33 -5.80 2.56
N ARG A 191 0.55 -6.63 3.28
CA ARG A 191 -0.90 -6.56 3.29
C ARG A 191 -1.41 -5.14 3.57
N MET A 192 -0.91 -4.50 4.64
CA MET A 192 -1.31 -3.15 4.99
C MET A 192 -0.91 -2.13 3.92
N VAL A 193 0.29 -2.20 3.35
CA VAL A 193 0.67 -1.28 2.26
C VAL A 193 -0.28 -1.42 1.07
N MET A 194 -0.62 -2.65 0.68
CA MET A 194 -1.50 -2.90 -0.47
C MET A 194 -2.97 -2.53 -0.20
N GLU A 195 -3.44 -2.63 1.04
CA GLU A 195 -4.82 -2.30 1.41
C GLU A 195 -5.01 -0.83 1.80
N ASP A 196 -4.00 -0.21 2.41
CA ASP A 196 -4.14 1.07 3.11
C ASP A 196 -3.38 2.25 2.46
N ASP A 197 -2.36 1.98 1.64
CA ASP A 197 -1.60 3.01 0.89
C ASP A 197 -1.12 2.46 -0.47
N PRO A 198 -1.99 1.88 -1.33
CA PRO A 198 -1.57 1.15 -2.53
C PRO A 198 -0.76 2.00 -3.51
N TYR A 199 -1.01 3.31 -3.57
CA TYR A 199 -0.28 4.21 -4.46
C TYR A 199 1.22 4.32 -4.12
N VAL A 200 1.64 4.07 -2.88
CA VAL A 200 3.08 4.05 -2.54
C VAL A 200 3.80 2.86 -3.17
N LEU A 201 3.14 1.72 -3.28
CA LEU A 201 3.66 0.55 -3.99
C LEU A 201 3.71 0.83 -5.50
N ILE A 202 2.63 1.38 -6.06
CA ILE A 202 2.56 1.74 -7.48
C ILE A 202 3.63 2.76 -7.84
N GLU A 203 3.79 3.82 -7.05
CA GLU A 203 4.83 4.83 -7.21
C GLU A 203 6.23 4.20 -7.14
N GLY A 204 6.49 3.38 -6.12
CA GLY A 204 7.77 2.70 -5.95
C GLY A 204 8.14 1.80 -7.14
N MET A 205 7.18 1.02 -7.63
CA MET A 205 7.38 0.17 -8.81
C MET A 205 7.60 0.99 -10.08
N THR A 206 6.90 2.11 -10.22
CA THR A 206 7.07 3.02 -11.37
C THR A 206 8.45 3.67 -11.36
N ILE A 207 8.92 4.13 -10.19
CA ILE A 207 10.27 4.66 -10.01
C ILE A 207 11.32 3.59 -10.36
N ALA A 208 11.12 2.34 -9.90
CA ALA A 208 12.00 1.23 -10.25
C ALA A 208 12.01 0.95 -11.76
N GLY A 209 10.84 0.96 -12.41
CA GLY A 209 10.69 0.78 -13.85
C GLY A 209 11.47 1.84 -14.63
N VAL A 210 11.26 3.11 -14.29
CA VAL A 210 11.99 4.25 -14.86
C VAL A 210 13.49 4.15 -14.61
N ALA A 211 13.91 3.68 -13.43
CA ALA A 211 15.31 3.57 -13.06
C ALA A 211 16.08 2.57 -13.92
N VAL A 212 15.49 1.41 -14.23
CA VAL A 212 16.19 0.32 -14.94
C VAL A 212 15.82 0.20 -16.41
N GLY A 213 14.84 0.97 -16.87
CA GLY A 213 14.30 0.90 -18.24
C GLY A 213 13.31 -0.25 -18.44
N ALA A 214 12.58 -0.64 -17.40
CA ALA A 214 11.49 -1.62 -17.51
C ALA A 214 10.16 -0.90 -17.76
N THR A 215 9.37 -1.42 -18.70
CA THR A 215 8.07 -0.85 -19.11
C THR A 215 6.87 -1.65 -18.61
N GLN A 216 7.11 -2.80 -17.96
CA GLN A 216 6.07 -3.67 -17.45
C GLN A 216 6.40 -4.14 -16.02
N GLY A 217 5.41 -4.03 -15.14
CA GLY A 217 5.44 -4.48 -13.77
C GLY A 217 4.40 -5.58 -13.49
N TYR A 218 4.72 -6.46 -12.55
CA TYR A 218 3.80 -7.47 -12.02
C TYR A 218 3.82 -7.44 -10.49
N ILE A 219 2.66 -7.39 -9.86
CA ILE A 219 2.50 -7.66 -8.43
C ILE A 219 2.04 -9.10 -8.29
N TYR A 220 2.91 -9.99 -7.81
CA TYR A 220 2.54 -11.38 -7.54
C TYR A 220 1.92 -11.47 -6.15
N LEU A 221 0.59 -11.51 -6.10
CA LEU A 221 -0.20 -11.39 -4.87
C LEU A 221 -0.72 -12.75 -4.43
N ARG A 222 -0.47 -13.13 -3.16
CA ARG A 222 -1.00 -14.37 -2.60
C ARG A 222 -2.52 -14.48 -2.72
N SER A 223 -3.03 -15.70 -2.89
CA SER A 223 -4.45 -15.97 -3.06
C SER A 223 -5.32 -15.57 -1.86
N GLU A 224 -4.72 -15.52 -0.68
CA GLU A 224 -5.33 -15.30 0.64
C GLU A 224 -5.56 -13.83 0.97
N TYR A 225 -5.10 -12.90 0.12
CA TYR A 225 -5.33 -11.45 0.26
C TYR A 225 -6.34 -10.92 -0.78
N PRO A 226 -7.61 -11.33 -0.74
CA PRO A 226 -8.63 -10.85 -1.69
C PRO A 226 -8.95 -9.35 -1.51
N HIS A 227 -8.76 -8.79 -0.31
CA HIS A 227 -8.97 -7.36 -0.05
C HIS A 227 -7.90 -6.51 -0.74
N ALA A 228 -6.63 -6.89 -0.59
CA ALA A 228 -5.52 -6.27 -1.32
C ALA A 228 -5.72 -6.33 -2.85
N LEU A 229 -6.20 -7.46 -3.38
CA LEU A 229 -6.49 -7.59 -4.82
C LEU A 229 -7.50 -6.53 -5.28
N LYS A 230 -8.60 -6.38 -4.54
CA LYS A 230 -9.64 -5.38 -4.85
C LYS A 230 -9.08 -3.96 -4.81
N VAL A 231 -8.35 -3.61 -3.76
CA VAL A 231 -7.78 -2.27 -3.57
C VAL A 231 -6.73 -1.95 -4.64
N LEU A 232 -5.80 -2.86 -4.91
CA LEU A 232 -4.78 -2.68 -5.94
C LEU A 232 -5.38 -2.55 -7.33
N THR A 233 -6.39 -3.34 -7.67
CA THR A 233 -7.06 -3.26 -8.98
C THR A 233 -7.66 -1.87 -9.18
N GLU A 234 -8.39 -1.36 -8.18
CA GLU A 234 -8.98 -0.02 -8.22
C GLU A 234 -7.91 1.08 -8.27
N ALA A 235 -6.85 0.97 -7.47
CA ALA A 235 -5.77 1.96 -7.44
C ALA A 235 -4.98 2.00 -8.76
N ILE A 236 -4.67 0.84 -9.37
CA ILE A 236 -4.00 0.76 -10.68
C ILE A 236 -4.87 1.38 -11.78
N GLU A 237 -6.17 1.08 -11.79
CA GLU A 237 -7.11 1.67 -12.75
C GLU A 237 -7.12 3.20 -12.62
N LYS A 238 -7.30 3.73 -11.40
CA LYS A 238 -7.32 5.17 -11.15
C LYS A 238 -5.98 5.84 -11.49
N ALA A 239 -4.85 5.24 -11.12
CA ALA A 239 -3.52 5.74 -11.46
C ALA A 239 -3.31 5.79 -12.99
N THR A 240 -3.78 4.79 -13.72
CA THR A 240 -3.73 4.74 -15.19
C THR A 240 -4.59 5.85 -15.80
N GLN A 241 -5.84 6.00 -15.34
CA GLN A 241 -6.75 7.05 -15.82
C GLN A 241 -6.20 8.47 -15.55
N ALA A 242 -5.49 8.66 -14.44
CA ALA A 242 -4.87 9.93 -14.08
C ALA A 242 -3.50 10.16 -14.74
N GLY A 243 -2.99 9.22 -15.54
CA GLY A 243 -1.72 9.34 -16.25
C GLY A 243 -0.47 9.08 -15.40
N TYR A 244 -0.60 8.44 -14.24
CA TYR A 244 0.55 7.98 -13.42
C TYR A 244 1.09 6.61 -13.84
N LEU A 245 0.36 5.89 -14.70
CA LEU A 245 0.75 4.64 -15.37
C LEU A 245 0.36 4.73 -16.85
N GLY A 246 0.83 3.77 -17.66
CA GLY A 246 0.52 3.66 -19.09
C GLY A 246 1.67 4.08 -19.99
N ASP A 247 1.36 4.52 -21.22
CA ASP A 247 2.36 4.76 -22.27
C ASP A 247 3.10 6.10 -22.15
N ASN A 248 2.57 7.04 -21.35
CA ASN A 248 3.14 8.38 -21.22
C ASN A 248 2.92 8.96 -19.82
N ILE A 249 3.65 8.41 -18.84
CA ILE A 249 3.54 8.76 -17.42
C ILE A 249 3.78 10.25 -17.24
N CYS A 250 2.80 10.96 -16.70
CA CYS A 250 2.82 12.41 -16.46
C CYS A 250 3.26 13.25 -17.66
N GLY A 251 3.04 12.77 -18.90
CA GLY A 251 3.50 13.47 -20.11
C GLY A 251 5.01 13.42 -20.38
N SER A 252 5.75 12.54 -19.68
CA SER A 252 7.22 12.47 -19.73
C SER A 252 7.82 11.76 -20.94
N GLY A 253 7.00 11.06 -21.74
CA GLY A 253 7.44 10.15 -22.80
C GLY A 253 7.92 8.78 -22.30
N LYS A 254 7.87 8.52 -20.97
CA LYS A 254 8.22 7.21 -20.38
C LYS A 254 6.96 6.37 -20.18
N ALA A 255 7.07 5.06 -20.40
CA ALA A 255 5.97 4.10 -20.26
C ALA A 255 6.19 3.13 -19.10
N PHE A 256 5.14 2.81 -18.35
CA PHE A 256 5.13 1.75 -17.35
C PHE A 256 3.71 1.23 -17.13
N HIS A 257 3.51 -0.04 -17.44
CA HIS A 257 2.26 -0.77 -17.23
C HIS A 257 2.38 -1.66 -16.01
N LEU A 258 1.29 -1.84 -15.27
CA LEU A 258 1.31 -2.60 -14.02
C LEU A 258 0.09 -3.49 -13.93
N GLU A 259 0.29 -4.76 -13.57
CA GLU A 259 -0.81 -5.71 -13.35
C GLU A 259 -0.62 -6.52 -12.08
N VAL A 260 -1.74 -6.97 -11.50
CA VAL A 260 -1.76 -7.89 -10.37
C VAL A 260 -1.95 -9.32 -10.87
N ARG A 261 -1.05 -10.22 -10.47
CA ARG A 261 -1.16 -11.66 -10.72
C ARG A 261 -1.47 -12.38 -9.42
N ARG A 262 -2.63 -13.02 -9.38
CA ARG A 262 -3.05 -13.81 -8.22
C ARG A 262 -2.32 -15.15 -8.21
N ALA A 263 -1.65 -15.44 -7.10
CA ALA A 263 -1.01 -16.71 -6.81
C ALA A 263 -2.03 -17.83 -6.57
N ALA A 264 -1.54 -19.07 -6.38
CA ALA A 264 -2.34 -20.27 -6.19
C ALA A 264 -2.04 -21.02 -4.86
N GLY A 265 -1.74 -20.28 -3.78
CA GLY A 265 -1.68 -20.83 -2.41
C GLY A 265 -0.43 -21.65 -2.07
N ALA A 266 0.69 -21.40 -2.74
CA ALA A 266 1.94 -22.14 -2.51
C ALA A 266 2.99 -21.25 -1.82
N TYR A 267 3.27 -21.48 -0.54
CA TYR A 267 4.26 -20.73 0.25
C TYR A 267 5.66 -20.67 -0.41
N VAL A 268 6.06 -21.72 -1.13
CA VAL A 268 7.35 -21.75 -1.85
C VAL A 268 7.44 -20.68 -2.95
N CYS A 269 6.32 -20.16 -3.43
CA CYS A 269 6.30 -19.03 -4.38
C CYS A 269 6.69 -17.69 -3.74
N GLY A 270 6.92 -17.62 -2.43
CA GLY A 270 7.64 -16.51 -1.81
C GLY A 270 9.14 -16.48 -2.19
N GLU A 271 9.71 -17.58 -2.67
CA GLU A 271 11.07 -17.61 -3.23
C GLU A 271 11.08 -17.01 -4.65
N GLU A 272 12.02 -16.10 -4.92
CA GLU A 272 12.00 -15.26 -6.13
C GLU A 272 11.98 -16.05 -7.45
N THR A 273 12.61 -17.22 -7.57
CA THR A 273 12.60 -17.99 -8.82
C THR A 273 11.37 -18.87 -8.97
N SER A 274 10.87 -19.42 -7.88
CA SER A 274 9.60 -20.15 -7.84
C SER A 274 8.43 -19.22 -8.19
N LEU A 275 8.47 -17.97 -7.68
CA LEU A 275 7.55 -16.89 -8.05
C LEU A 275 7.54 -16.67 -9.57
N LEU A 276 8.72 -16.54 -10.17
CA LEU A 276 8.86 -16.31 -11.61
C LEU A 276 8.34 -17.50 -12.44
N GLU A 277 8.60 -18.74 -12.03
CA GLU A 277 7.98 -19.91 -12.67
C GLU A 277 6.45 -19.83 -12.62
N SER A 278 5.88 -19.44 -11.48
CA SER A 278 4.43 -19.30 -11.35
C SER A 278 3.86 -18.16 -12.20
N LEU A 279 4.54 -17.02 -12.31
CA LEU A 279 4.16 -15.92 -13.20
C LEU A 279 4.15 -16.35 -14.67
N GLU A 280 5.07 -17.24 -15.05
CA GLU A 280 5.16 -17.84 -16.38
C GLU A 280 4.12 -18.94 -16.63
N GLY A 281 3.23 -19.22 -15.66
CA GLY A 281 2.18 -20.24 -15.77
C GLY A 281 2.67 -21.67 -15.55
N LYS A 282 3.87 -21.85 -15.00
CA LYS A 282 4.45 -23.15 -14.68
C LYS A 282 4.22 -23.48 -13.20
N ARG A 283 4.64 -24.69 -12.81
CA ARG A 283 4.69 -25.08 -11.39
C ARG A 283 5.76 -24.25 -10.67
N GLY A 284 5.46 -23.75 -9.48
CA GLY A 284 6.42 -23.03 -8.61
C GLY A 284 7.52 -23.93 -8.09
N LEU A 285 8.48 -24.27 -8.95
CA LEU A 285 9.71 -24.96 -8.60
C LEU A 285 10.84 -23.94 -8.53
N VAL A 286 11.69 -24.07 -7.50
CA VAL A 286 12.88 -23.23 -7.39
C VAL A 286 13.83 -23.53 -8.55
N ARG A 287 14.28 -22.49 -9.25
CA ARG A 287 15.29 -22.61 -10.31
C ARG A 287 16.68 -22.74 -9.70
N PHE A 288 17.55 -23.48 -10.37
CA PHE A 288 18.96 -23.49 -10.01
C PHE A 288 19.57 -22.09 -10.24
N LYS A 289 20.44 -21.63 -9.32
CA LYS A 289 21.20 -20.38 -9.46
C LYS A 289 22.69 -20.75 -9.53
N PRO A 290 23.46 -20.30 -10.54
CA PRO A 290 23.15 -19.29 -11.59
C PRO A 290 22.26 -19.81 -12.75
N PRO A 291 21.67 -18.90 -13.57
CA PRO A 291 21.81 -17.42 -13.56
C PRO A 291 20.94 -16.71 -12.51
N LEU A 292 21.30 -15.46 -12.18
CA LEU A 292 20.52 -14.60 -11.27
C LEU A 292 19.31 -14.00 -12.00
N PRO A 293 18.15 -13.81 -11.33
CA PRO A 293 16.98 -13.16 -11.94
C PRO A 293 17.23 -11.75 -12.48
N ALA A 294 18.20 -11.03 -11.90
CA ALA A 294 18.62 -9.71 -12.36
C ALA A 294 19.25 -9.72 -13.77
N ILE A 295 19.68 -10.90 -14.25
CA ILE A 295 20.22 -11.10 -15.60
C ILE A 295 19.18 -11.88 -16.44
N GLU A 296 18.71 -13.01 -15.94
CA GLU A 296 17.73 -13.88 -16.59
C GLU A 296 16.62 -14.26 -15.59
N GLY A 297 15.57 -13.45 -15.55
CA GLY A 297 14.43 -13.60 -14.64
C GLY A 297 13.14 -13.98 -15.37
N LEU A 298 12.14 -13.10 -15.32
CA LEU A 298 10.84 -13.31 -15.94
C LEU A 298 10.98 -13.42 -17.46
N PHE A 299 10.50 -14.53 -18.04
CA PHE A 299 10.63 -14.83 -19.48
C PHE A 299 12.09 -14.78 -19.98
N GLY A 300 13.06 -15.07 -19.10
CA GLY A 300 14.49 -14.99 -19.40
C GLY A 300 15.00 -13.56 -19.63
N LYS A 301 14.28 -12.53 -19.16
CA LYS A 301 14.69 -11.11 -19.28
C LYS A 301 15.24 -10.56 -17.97
N PRO A 302 16.10 -9.53 -17.99
CA PRO A 302 16.55 -8.86 -16.77
C PRO A 302 15.37 -8.36 -15.95
N THR A 303 15.29 -8.82 -14.69
CA THR A 303 14.12 -8.59 -13.85
C THR A 303 14.54 -8.10 -12.47
N VAL A 304 13.97 -6.98 -12.04
CA VAL A 304 14.00 -6.57 -10.63
C VAL A 304 12.93 -7.37 -9.90
N VAL A 305 13.32 -8.24 -8.97
CA VAL A 305 12.40 -8.84 -7.99
C VAL A 305 12.63 -8.18 -6.64
N ASN A 306 11.60 -7.57 -6.07
CA ASN A 306 11.69 -6.88 -4.79
C ASN A 306 10.51 -7.16 -3.87
#